data_AF-A0A6A1Q8I9-F1
#
_entry.id   AF-A0A6A1Q8I9-F1
#
_cell.length_a   1.000
_cell.length_b   1.000
_cell.length_c   1.000
_cell.angle_alpha   90.00
_cell.angle_beta   90.00
_cell.angle_gamma   90.00
#
_symmetry.space_group_name_H-M   'P 1'
#
loop_
_entity.id
_entity.type
_entity.pdbx_description
1 polymer ?
#
loop_
_entity_poly.entity_id
_entity_poly.type
_entity_poly.pdbx_seq_one_letter_code
_entity_poly.pdbx_strand_id
1 'polypeptide(L)'
;MEGTEWNCHKEGWLNFFYCFEDPKKNTCLFLIDQVPFLRAHEFTLFQDGFAKKIYIRVLRLHASLAGWCFSGLTGCWLFPLFQRRKSRWVRGHQCIVLLFDCKLLKVLYNGIFSGLNFLSWKLCITIMRLVILDNYDLASEWAAKYICNRIIQFRPGQDRYFTLGLPTGSTPLGCYKKLIEYHKNGDLSFKYVKTFNMDEYVGLPRNHPESYHSYMWNNFFKHIDIDPNNAHILDGNATDLQAECDAFEKKIKEAGGIDLFVGGIGPDGHIAFNEPGSSLVSRTRVKTLAMDTILANAKYFDGDLSKVPTMALTVGVGTVMDAREVMILITGAHKAFALYKAIEEGVNHMWTVSAFQQHPRTIFVCDEDATLELRVKTVKYFKGLMHVHNKLVDPLYSMKEAN
;
A
#
# COMPACT_ATOMS: atom_id res chain seq x y z
N MET A 1 27.88 24.30 -40.88
CA MET A 1 26.73 24.79 -41.65
C MET A 1 25.76 23.63 -41.73
N GLU A 2 24.80 23.63 -40.80
CA GLU A 2 23.34 23.63 -41.10
C GLU A 2 22.88 22.21 -41.50
N GLY A 3 22.05 21.45 -40.77
CA GLY A 3 21.03 21.77 -39.78
C GLY A 3 19.71 21.20 -40.29
N THR A 4 19.16 20.17 -39.65
CA THR A 4 17.71 20.01 -39.45
C THR A 4 17.43 18.91 -38.42
N GLU A 5 16.96 19.35 -37.25
CA GLU A 5 16.22 18.56 -36.29
C GLU A 5 14.93 17.99 -36.92
N TRP A 6 14.53 16.80 -36.47
CA TRP A 6 13.12 16.45 -36.35
C TRP A 6 12.84 16.09 -34.89
N ASN A 7 12.32 17.08 -34.15
CA ASN A 7 11.61 16.86 -32.90
C ASN A 7 10.31 16.10 -33.22
N CYS A 8 10.12 14.91 -32.64
CA CYS A 8 8.80 14.32 -32.51
C CYS A 8 8.37 14.47 -31.04
N HIS A 9 7.24 15.14 -30.87
CA HIS A 9 6.68 15.61 -29.61
C HIS A 9 6.41 14.49 -28.59
N LYS A 10 6.45 14.91 -27.32
CA LYS A 10 5.80 14.27 -26.18
C LYS A 10 4.40 13.76 -26.53
N GLU A 11 4.22 12.45 -26.54
CA GLU A 11 2.97 11.82 -26.12
C GLU A 11 3.30 10.69 -25.16
N GLY A 12 2.90 10.88 -23.90
CA GLY A 12 3.06 9.91 -22.83
C GLY A 12 2.17 8.69 -23.07
N TRP A 13 2.79 7.53 -23.19
CA TRP A 13 2.12 6.23 -23.13
C TRP A 13 3.01 5.28 -22.30
N LEU A 14 2.72 5.19 -21.01
CA LEU A 14 3.27 4.16 -20.11
C LEU A 14 2.57 2.84 -20.45
N ASN A 15 3.16 2.05 -21.35
CA ASN A 15 2.68 0.70 -21.62
C ASN A 15 3.20 -0.25 -20.53
N PHE A 16 2.30 -0.87 -19.78
CA PHE A 16 2.64 -1.91 -18.83
C PHE A 16 2.99 -3.21 -19.58
N PHE A 17 4.19 -3.73 -19.34
CA PHE A 17 4.63 -5.03 -19.83
C PHE A 17 4.60 -6.04 -18.68
N TYR A 18 3.83 -7.12 -18.83
CA TYR A 18 3.88 -8.26 -17.93
C TYR A 18 4.57 -9.42 -18.62
N CYS A 19 5.63 -9.97 -18.01
CA CYS A 19 6.32 -11.17 -18.48
C CYS A 19 6.00 -12.33 -17.54
N PHE A 20 5.42 -13.40 -18.08
CA PHE A 20 5.25 -14.66 -17.36
C PHE A 20 6.16 -15.72 -17.96
N GLU A 21 7.01 -16.32 -17.12
CA GLU A 21 7.93 -17.38 -17.49
C GLU A 21 7.33 -18.73 -17.04
N ASP A 22 7.09 -19.65 -17.98
CA ASP A 22 6.77 -21.06 -17.65
C ASP A 22 8.06 -21.89 -17.74
N PRO A 23 8.68 -22.26 -16.61
CA PRO A 23 9.96 -22.96 -16.59
C PRO A 23 9.90 -24.38 -17.19
N LYS A 24 8.71 -24.93 -17.47
CA LYS A 24 8.56 -26.24 -18.12
C LYS A 24 8.39 -26.15 -19.64
N LYS A 25 8.12 -24.97 -20.20
CA LYS A 25 7.73 -24.83 -21.62
C LYS A 25 8.59 -23.85 -22.43
N ASN A 26 9.56 -23.16 -21.82
CA ASN A 26 10.48 -22.26 -22.53
C ASN A 26 9.73 -21.23 -23.40
N THR A 27 8.63 -20.69 -22.89
CA THR A 27 7.79 -19.71 -23.59
C THR A 27 7.52 -18.53 -22.66
N CYS A 28 7.70 -17.31 -23.16
CA CYS A 28 7.33 -16.08 -22.45
C CYS A 28 6.03 -15.52 -23.02
N LEU A 29 5.10 -15.16 -22.15
CA LEU A 29 3.85 -14.50 -22.51
C LEU A 29 3.96 -13.01 -22.18
N PHE A 30 3.71 -12.15 -23.16
CA PHE A 30 3.59 -10.70 -22.97
C PHE A 30 2.12 -10.28 -23.11
N LEU A 31 1.60 -9.65 -22.06
CA LEU A 31 0.30 -8.95 -22.09
C LEU A 31 0.57 -7.46 -22.20
N ILE A 32 0.05 -6.85 -23.27
CA ILE A 32 0.06 -5.40 -23.45
C ILE A 32 -1.39 -4.94 -23.31
N ASP A 33 -1.66 -4.09 -22.32
CA ASP A 33 -2.95 -3.43 -22.18
C ASP A 33 -2.92 -2.07 -22.89
N GLN A 34 -3.97 -1.80 -23.66
CA GLN A 34 -4.18 -0.63 -24.53
C GLN A 34 -3.18 -0.39 -25.67
N VAL A 35 -3.47 -0.95 -26.85
CA VAL A 35 -2.94 -0.40 -28.12
C VAL A 35 -4.09 -0.21 -29.11
N PRO A 36 -4.49 1.02 -29.44
CA PRO A 36 -5.38 1.24 -30.57
C PRO A 36 -4.56 1.06 -31.86
N PHE A 37 -4.91 0.04 -32.65
CA PHE A 37 -4.46 -0.19 -34.03
C PHE A 37 -2.98 -0.55 -34.25
N LEU A 38 -2.68 -1.85 -34.23
CA LEU A 38 -1.56 -2.42 -35.00
C LEU A 38 -2.11 -3.11 -36.25
N ARG A 39 -1.85 -2.55 -37.44
CA ARG A 39 -1.90 -3.30 -38.72
C ARG A 39 -0.56 -4.01 -38.90
N ALA A 40 -0.58 -5.18 -39.54
CA ALA A 40 0.63 -5.95 -39.82
C ALA A 40 1.63 -5.09 -40.61
N HIS A 41 2.80 -4.84 -40.05
CA HIS A 41 3.91 -4.18 -40.74
C HIS A 41 5.09 -5.16 -40.88
N GLU A 42 5.69 -5.19 -42.08
CA GLU A 42 6.99 -5.81 -42.32
C GLU A 42 8.07 -4.94 -41.68
N PHE A 43 8.92 -5.55 -40.85
CA PHE A 43 10.10 -4.89 -40.32
C PHE A 43 11.35 -5.52 -40.93
N THR A 44 12.26 -4.68 -41.43
CA THR A 44 13.57 -5.11 -41.96
C THR A 44 14.64 -4.60 -41.01
N LEU A 45 15.38 -5.53 -40.41
CA LEU A 45 16.53 -5.21 -39.55
C LEU A 45 17.81 -5.40 -40.36
N PHE A 46 18.73 -4.44 -40.22
CA PHE A 46 20.05 -4.47 -40.85
C PHE A 46 21.11 -4.72 -39.78
N GLN A 47 21.96 -5.72 -40.00
CA GLN A 47 23.11 -6.03 -39.15
C GLN A 47 24.26 -6.50 -40.05
N ASP A 48 25.45 -5.93 -39.86
CA ASP A 48 26.70 -6.27 -40.58
C ASP A 48 26.55 -6.41 -42.11
N GLY A 49 25.86 -5.45 -42.74
CA GLY A 49 25.71 -5.39 -44.19
C GLY A 49 24.69 -6.35 -44.80
N PHE A 50 23.96 -7.15 -43.99
CA PHE A 50 22.87 -8.01 -44.49
C PHE A 50 21.52 -7.65 -43.86
N ALA A 51 20.48 -7.65 -44.70
CA ALA A 51 19.09 -7.42 -44.29
C ALA A 51 18.39 -8.74 -43.97
N LYS A 52 17.75 -8.85 -42.80
CA LYS A 52 16.81 -9.94 -42.48
C LYS A 52 15.41 -9.40 -42.27
N LYS A 53 14.45 -9.96 -43.02
CA LYS A 53 13.02 -9.66 -42.89
C LYS A 53 12.41 -10.48 -41.76
N ILE A 54 11.67 -9.83 -40.86
CA ILE A 54 10.90 -10.48 -39.81
C ILE A 54 9.41 -10.18 -40.04
N TYR A 55 8.59 -11.24 -40.05
CA TYR A 55 7.14 -11.14 -40.17
C TYR A 55 6.48 -11.31 -38.80
N ILE A 56 5.75 -10.30 -38.35
CA ILE A 56 4.92 -10.38 -37.14
C ILE A 56 3.47 -10.62 -37.57
N ARG A 57 2.89 -11.75 -37.17
CA ARG A 57 1.50 -12.11 -37.47
C ARG A 57 0.63 -11.80 -36.25
N VAL A 58 -0.24 -10.80 -36.36
CA VAL A 58 -1.21 -10.44 -35.31
C VAL A 58 -2.39 -11.43 -35.36
N LEU A 59 -2.56 -12.25 -34.33
CA LEU A 59 -3.72 -13.13 -34.19
C LEU A 59 -4.82 -12.43 -33.38
N ARG A 60 -6.01 -12.26 -33.99
CA ARG A 60 -7.22 -11.78 -33.30
C ARG A 60 -7.82 -12.93 -32.48
N LEU A 61 -7.82 -12.81 -31.15
CA LEU A 61 -8.63 -13.66 -30.28
C LEU A 61 -9.82 -12.85 -29.74
N HIS A 62 -11.04 -13.39 -29.85
CA HIS A 62 -12.23 -12.85 -29.19
C HIS A 62 -12.51 -13.73 -27.97
N ALA A 63 -12.36 -13.19 -26.77
CA ALA A 63 -12.65 -13.90 -25.53
C ALA A 63 -14.10 -13.65 -25.11
N SER A 64 -14.93 -14.69 -25.08
CA SER A 64 -16.21 -14.70 -24.35
C SER A 64 -15.97 -15.25 -22.95
N LEU A 65 -16.49 -14.55 -21.93
CA LEU A 65 -16.51 -14.96 -20.53
C LEU A 65 -17.15 -16.35 -20.34
N ALA A 66 -16.34 -17.36 -20.05
CA ALA A 66 -16.76 -18.61 -19.42
C ALA A 66 -15.54 -19.23 -18.70
N GLY A 67 -15.73 -19.64 -17.45
CA GLY A 67 -14.67 -20.04 -16.52
C GLY A 67 -13.74 -21.16 -17.03
N TRP A 68 -12.48 -21.11 -16.59
CA TRP A 68 -11.49 -22.14 -16.89
C TRP A 68 -11.17 -22.94 -15.62
N CYS A 69 -11.70 -24.15 -15.60
CA CYS A 69 -11.31 -25.24 -14.71
C CYS A 69 -10.11 -25.95 -15.33
N PHE A 70 -8.98 -26.08 -14.62
CA PHE A 70 -7.84 -26.86 -15.08
C PHE A 70 -7.98 -28.30 -14.57
N SER A 71 -8.57 -29.18 -15.38
CA SER A 71 -8.29 -30.61 -15.33
C SER A 71 -7.16 -30.93 -16.30
N GLY A 72 -6.28 -31.84 -15.88
CA GLY A 72 -5.11 -32.25 -16.65
C GLY A 72 -5.44 -33.13 -17.87
N LEU A 73 -4.37 -33.36 -18.64
CA LEU A 73 -4.16 -34.35 -19.69
C LEU A 73 -4.39 -33.90 -21.16
N THR A 74 -3.24 -33.87 -21.84
CA THR A 74 -2.96 -34.31 -23.22
C THR A 74 -3.53 -33.54 -24.43
N GLY A 75 -2.61 -33.02 -25.25
CA GLY A 75 -2.74 -33.05 -26.71
C GLY A 75 -2.98 -31.71 -27.41
N CYS A 76 -1.93 -31.12 -27.98
CA CYS A 76 -2.03 -30.18 -29.08
C CYS A 76 -2.67 -30.86 -30.30
N TRP A 77 -3.76 -30.31 -30.86
CA TRP A 77 -4.03 -30.29 -32.31
C TRP A 77 -4.94 -29.10 -32.64
N LEU A 78 -4.45 -28.19 -33.49
CA LEU A 78 -5.21 -27.10 -34.13
C LEU A 78 -5.86 -27.62 -35.42
N PHE A 79 -7.15 -27.36 -35.66
CA PHE A 79 -7.74 -26.93 -36.95
C PHE A 79 -9.19 -26.41 -36.72
N PRO A 80 -9.73 -25.47 -37.55
CA PRO A 80 -10.85 -24.60 -37.18
C PRO A 80 -12.20 -25.03 -37.77
N LEU A 81 -13.28 -24.80 -37.04
CA LEU A 81 -14.65 -24.83 -37.55
C LEU A 81 -15.33 -23.49 -37.30
N PHE A 82 -15.55 -22.76 -38.39
CA PHE A 82 -16.37 -21.54 -38.45
C PHE A 82 -17.85 -21.89 -38.33
N GLN A 83 -18.58 -21.23 -37.42
CA GLN A 83 -20.04 -21.07 -37.57
C GLN A 83 -20.48 -19.66 -37.18
N ARG A 84 -21.06 -18.96 -38.15
CA ARG A 84 -21.69 -17.64 -38.05
C ARG A 84 -23.02 -17.73 -37.28
N ARG A 85 -23.24 -16.87 -36.28
CA ARG A 85 -24.58 -16.33 -35.99
C ARG A 85 -24.51 -14.84 -35.61
N LYS A 86 -25.47 -14.09 -36.16
CA LYS A 86 -25.67 -12.63 -36.08
C LYS A 86 -26.24 -12.23 -34.70
N SER A 87 -25.64 -11.23 -34.04
CA SER A 87 -26.37 -10.18 -33.30
C SER A 87 -25.45 -9.18 -32.57
N ARG A 88 -25.68 -7.88 -32.87
CA ARG A 88 -25.49 -6.62 -32.09
C ARG A 88 -24.22 -6.43 -31.22
N TRP A 89 -23.45 -5.40 -31.58
CA TRP A 89 -22.19 -4.98 -30.96
C TRP A 89 -22.39 -4.00 -29.79
N VAL A 90 -21.71 -4.26 -28.65
CA VAL A 90 -21.34 -3.27 -27.63
C VAL A 90 -19.80 -3.26 -27.56
N ARG A 91 -19.18 -2.08 -27.51
CA ARG A 91 -17.72 -1.89 -27.57
C ARG A 91 -17.04 -2.46 -26.32
N GLY A 92 -16.06 -3.36 -26.49
CA GLY A 92 -15.23 -3.93 -25.43
C GLY A 92 -13.75 -3.95 -25.80
N HIS A 93 -12.89 -3.77 -24.78
CA HIS A 93 -11.43 -3.61 -24.84
C HIS A 93 -10.70 -4.77 -25.54
N GLN A 94 -9.61 -4.47 -26.25
CA GLN A 94 -8.77 -5.44 -26.99
C GLN A 94 -7.45 -5.70 -26.25
N CYS A 95 -7.15 -6.95 -25.92
CA CYS A 95 -5.83 -7.40 -25.49
C CYS A 95 -5.10 -8.09 -26.66
N ILE A 96 -3.82 -7.78 -26.85
CA ILE A 96 -2.94 -8.43 -27.84
C ILE A 96 -1.98 -9.35 -27.09
N VAL A 97 -1.86 -10.60 -27.55
CA VAL A 97 -0.90 -11.58 -27.04
C VAL A 97 0.13 -11.84 -28.13
N LEU A 98 1.42 -11.61 -27.84
CA LEU A 98 2.54 -11.93 -28.72
C LEU A 98 3.34 -13.08 -28.11
N LEU A 99 3.62 -14.11 -28.91
CA LEU A 99 4.43 -15.27 -28.53
C LEU A 99 5.77 -15.20 -29.26
N PHE A 100 6.87 -15.31 -28.51
CA PHE A 100 8.23 -15.41 -29.05
C PHE A 100 8.89 -16.73 -28.63
N ASP A 101 9.77 -17.23 -29.50
CA ASP A 101 10.57 -18.43 -29.26
C ASP A 101 11.88 -18.07 -28.52
N CYS A 102 12.11 -18.68 -27.35
CA CYS A 102 13.16 -18.32 -26.39
C CYS A 102 14.60 -18.41 -26.93
N LYS A 103 14.85 -19.13 -28.04
CA LYS A 103 16.20 -19.20 -28.62
C LYS A 103 16.66 -17.91 -29.29
N LEU A 104 15.74 -17.06 -29.78
CA LEU A 104 16.12 -15.77 -30.37
C LEU A 104 16.49 -14.71 -29.32
N LEU A 105 15.91 -14.79 -28.12
CA LEU A 105 16.16 -13.82 -27.05
C LEU A 105 17.57 -13.92 -26.46
N LYS A 106 18.15 -15.13 -26.38
CA LYS A 106 19.53 -15.31 -25.87
C LYS A 106 20.60 -14.64 -26.74
N VAL A 107 20.35 -14.50 -28.05
CA VAL A 107 21.28 -13.84 -28.98
C VAL A 107 21.11 -12.32 -28.92
N LEU A 108 19.87 -11.82 -28.78
CA LEU A 108 19.61 -10.39 -28.58
C LEU A 108 20.13 -9.86 -27.23
N TYR A 109 20.08 -10.69 -26.17
CA TYR A 109 20.51 -10.30 -24.82
C TYR A 109 22.03 -10.12 -24.70
N ASN A 110 22.83 -10.92 -25.43
CA ASN A 110 24.29 -10.89 -25.32
C ASN A 110 24.98 -9.90 -26.28
N GLY A 111 24.30 -9.38 -27.30
CA GLY A 111 24.92 -8.51 -28.31
C GLY A 111 24.64 -7.01 -28.14
N ILE A 112 23.54 -6.62 -27.47
CA ILE A 112 23.05 -5.22 -27.49
C ILE A 112 23.34 -4.47 -26.16
N PHE A 113 23.70 -5.18 -25.08
CA PHE A 113 23.77 -4.59 -23.73
C PHE A 113 25.13 -4.71 -23.03
N SER A 114 26.25 -4.71 -23.77
CA SER A 114 27.59 -4.68 -23.17
C SER A 114 28.07 -3.28 -22.74
N GLY A 115 27.19 -2.26 -22.73
CA GLY A 115 27.56 -0.87 -22.45
C GLY A 115 26.59 -0.06 -21.58
N LEU A 116 25.55 -0.67 -21.02
CA LEU A 116 24.58 0.03 -20.17
C LEU A 116 24.61 -0.56 -18.76
N ASN A 117 25.03 0.25 -17.79
CA ASN A 117 24.97 -0.07 -16.37
C ASN A 117 23.60 -0.63 -16.00
N PHE A 118 23.58 -1.91 -15.61
CA PHE A 118 22.39 -2.62 -15.16
C PHE A 118 21.83 -1.94 -13.89
N LEU A 119 20.92 -0.99 -14.04
CA LEU A 119 19.95 -0.72 -12.99
C LEU A 119 19.08 -1.97 -12.86
N SER A 120 19.13 -2.62 -11.71
CA SER A 120 18.27 -3.75 -11.35
C SER A 120 16.81 -3.31 -11.43
N TRP A 121 16.10 -3.72 -12.49
CA TRP A 121 14.64 -3.64 -12.55
C TRP A 121 14.07 -4.75 -11.65
N LYS A 122 13.98 -4.49 -10.35
CA LYS A 122 13.14 -5.30 -9.46
C LYS A 122 11.70 -5.15 -9.93
N LEU A 123 11.11 -6.22 -10.46
CA LEU A 123 9.65 -6.33 -10.54
C LEU A 123 9.11 -6.10 -9.12
N CYS A 124 8.56 -4.92 -8.87
CA CYS A 124 7.85 -4.62 -7.64
C CYS A 124 6.50 -5.31 -7.75
N ILE A 125 6.46 -6.62 -7.51
CA ILE A 125 5.20 -7.32 -7.36
C ILE A 125 4.60 -6.78 -6.07
N THR A 126 3.48 -6.08 -6.21
CA THR A 126 2.68 -5.50 -5.13
C THR A 126 2.06 -6.63 -4.31
N ILE A 127 2.86 -7.26 -3.45
CA ILE A 127 2.37 -8.28 -2.53
C ILE A 127 2.10 -7.60 -1.19
N MET A 128 0.82 -7.35 -0.92
CA MET A 128 0.33 -7.08 0.43
C MET A 128 0.91 -8.14 1.38
N ARG A 129 1.48 -7.70 2.51
CA ARG A 129 1.97 -8.61 3.55
C ARG A 129 0.93 -8.72 4.65
N LEU A 130 0.64 -9.95 5.08
CA LEU A 130 -0.13 -10.22 6.29
C LEU A 130 0.79 -10.98 7.25
N VAL A 131 0.96 -10.44 8.45
CA VAL A 131 1.75 -11.01 9.54
C VAL A 131 0.75 -11.44 10.61
N ILE A 132 0.76 -12.72 10.97
CA ILE A 132 -0.19 -13.32 11.90
C ILE A 132 0.60 -13.81 13.12
N LEU A 133 0.29 -13.25 14.29
CA LEU A 133 0.94 -13.54 15.56
C LEU A 133 -0.06 -14.17 16.53
N ASP A 134 0.42 -14.88 17.55
CA ASP A 134 -0.47 -15.64 18.42
C ASP A 134 -1.40 -14.75 19.27
N ASN A 135 -0.97 -13.53 19.61
CA ASN A 135 -1.73 -12.65 20.50
C ASN A 135 -1.37 -11.16 20.31
N TYR A 136 -2.14 -10.30 20.99
CA TYR A 136 -1.99 -8.84 21.01
C TYR A 136 -0.57 -8.38 21.37
N ASP A 137 0.08 -8.98 22.37
CA ASP A 137 1.39 -8.55 22.83
C ASP A 137 2.46 -8.84 21.77
N LEU A 138 2.40 -10.01 21.13
CA LEU A 138 3.30 -10.37 20.02
C LEU A 138 3.06 -9.50 18.78
N ALA A 139 1.79 -9.21 18.44
CA ALA A 139 1.47 -8.30 17.33
C ALA A 139 1.99 -6.87 17.61
N SER A 140 1.82 -6.39 18.84
CA SER A 140 2.33 -5.10 19.31
C SER A 140 3.86 -5.04 19.27
N GLU A 141 4.53 -6.08 19.75
CA GLU A 141 6.00 -6.16 19.72
C GLU A 141 6.53 -6.25 18.29
N TRP A 142 5.90 -7.05 17.42
CA TRP A 142 6.29 -7.15 16.02
C TRP A 142 6.21 -5.79 15.32
N ALA A 143 5.11 -5.05 15.51
CA ALA A 143 4.93 -3.72 14.98
C ALA A 143 6.00 -2.74 15.51
N ALA A 144 6.30 -2.77 16.81
CA ALA A 144 7.32 -1.93 17.42
C ALA A 144 8.73 -2.24 16.89
N LYS A 145 9.09 -3.53 16.76
CA LYS A 145 10.37 -3.95 16.14
C LYS A 145 10.47 -3.48 14.70
N TYR A 146 9.37 -3.56 13.95
CA TYR A 146 9.34 -3.09 12.58
C TYR A 146 9.63 -1.58 12.51
N ILE A 147 8.91 -0.77 13.29
CA ILE A 147 9.13 0.68 13.36
C ILE A 147 10.58 0.99 13.77
N CYS A 148 11.09 0.32 14.81
CA CYS A 148 12.48 0.47 15.27
C CYS A 148 13.48 0.23 14.14
N ASN A 149 13.38 -0.92 13.47
CA ASN A 149 14.23 -1.27 12.35
C ASN A 149 14.11 -0.28 11.20
N ARG A 150 12.90 0.17 10.84
CA ARG A 150 12.70 1.14 9.75
C ARG A 150 13.35 2.48 10.07
N ILE A 151 13.24 2.97 11.31
CA ILE A 151 13.90 4.21 11.75
C ILE A 151 15.42 4.04 11.72
N ILE A 152 15.97 3.00 12.34
CA ILE A 152 17.43 2.80 12.43
C ILE A 152 18.05 2.61 11.03
N GLN A 153 17.42 1.79 10.18
CA GLN A 153 17.92 1.57 8.82
C GLN A 153 17.79 2.80 7.92
N PHE A 154 16.81 3.67 8.17
CA PHE A 154 16.68 4.93 7.44
C PHE A 154 17.80 5.91 7.80
N ARG A 155 18.36 5.80 9.02
CA ARG A 155 19.43 6.66 9.57
C ARG A 155 19.05 8.14 9.52
N PRO A 156 17.99 8.57 10.23
CA PRO A 156 17.56 9.94 10.19
C PRO A 156 18.60 10.87 10.84
N GLY A 157 18.68 12.09 10.32
CA GLY A 157 19.61 13.13 10.75
C GLY A 157 19.01 14.51 10.59
N GLN A 158 19.78 15.55 10.92
CA GLN A 158 19.32 16.94 10.93
C GLN A 158 18.76 17.41 9.57
N ASP A 159 19.31 16.90 8.46
CA ASP A 159 18.85 17.25 7.10
C ASP A 159 17.91 16.21 6.48
N ARG A 160 17.60 15.14 7.22
CA ARG A 160 16.82 14.00 6.72
C ARG A 160 16.04 13.35 7.85
N TYR A 161 14.87 13.90 8.14
CA TYR A 161 13.96 13.35 9.15
C TYR A 161 13.27 12.08 8.64
N PHE A 162 12.98 11.15 9.56
CA PHE A 162 12.05 10.06 9.31
C PHE A 162 10.63 10.53 9.65
N THR A 163 9.71 10.42 8.71
CA THR A 163 8.32 10.89 8.85
C THR A 163 7.38 9.73 9.15
N LEU A 164 6.68 9.81 10.29
CA LEU A 164 5.89 8.71 10.86
C LEU A 164 4.44 9.14 11.08
N GLY A 165 3.51 8.52 10.35
CA GLY A 165 2.07 8.64 10.60
C GLY A 165 1.66 7.77 11.79
N LEU A 166 0.88 8.29 12.73
CA LEU A 166 0.56 7.61 13.99
C LEU A 166 -0.95 7.55 14.31
N PRO A 167 -1.44 6.42 14.85
CA PRO A 167 -2.82 6.28 15.28
C PRO A 167 -3.00 6.46 16.80
N THR A 168 -4.24 6.59 17.25
CA THR A 168 -4.64 6.52 18.66
C THR A 168 -5.47 5.26 18.94
N GLY A 169 -6.08 5.17 20.14
CA GLY A 169 -6.95 4.06 20.52
C GLY A 169 -6.23 2.95 21.31
N SER A 170 -6.94 1.86 21.63
CA SER A 170 -6.37 0.78 22.45
C SER A 170 -5.36 -0.08 21.70
N THR A 171 -5.58 -0.33 20.40
CA THR A 171 -4.73 -1.20 19.58
C THR A 171 -3.25 -0.80 19.52
N PRO A 172 -2.86 0.46 19.28
CA PRO A 172 -1.45 0.83 19.21
C PRO A 172 -0.76 0.98 20.58
N LEU A 173 -1.47 0.88 21.70
CA LEU A 173 -0.90 1.18 23.02
C LEU A 173 0.25 0.22 23.39
N GLY A 174 0.14 -1.06 23.05
CA GLY A 174 1.20 -2.05 23.26
C GLY A 174 2.44 -1.74 22.43
N CYS A 175 2.24 -1.30 21.17
CA CYS A 175 3.31 -0.84 20.30
C CYS A 175 4.03 0.37 20.89
N TYR A 176 3.30 1.37 21.40
CA TYR A 176 3.91 2.54 22.06
C TYR A 176 4.73 2.17 23.29
N LYS A 177 4.22 1.27 24.14
CA LYS A 177 4.97 0.77 25.32
C LYS A 177 6.30 0.15 24.90
N LYS A 178 6.32 -0.69 23.86
CA LYS A 178 7.54 -1.32 23.34
C LYS A 178 8.51 -0.32 22.72
N LEU A 179 8.02 0.68 21.98
CA LEU A 179 8.86 1.75 21.46
C LEU A 179 9.51 2.60 22.57
N ILE A 180 8.78 2.86 23.66
CA ILE A 180 9.31 3.52 24.86
C ILE A 180 10.38 2.66 25.53
N GLU A 181 10.16 1.34 25.64
CA GLU A 181 11.17 0.41 26.16
C GLU A 181 12.46 0.47 25.33
N TYR A 182 12.38 0.40 24.01
CA TYR A 182 13.55 0.50 23.12
C TYR A 182 14.27 1.84 23.26
N HIS A 183 13.52 2.93 23.42
CA HIS A 183 14.12 4.24 23.67
C HIS A 183 14.83 4.31 25.02
N LYS A 184 14.17 3.88 26.11
CA LYS A 184 14.76 3.87 27.46
C LYS A 184 15.99 2.98 27.56
N ASN A 185 16.02 1.89 26.81
CA ASN A 185 17.18 1.02 26.72
C ASN A 185 18.34 1.64 25.92
N GLY A 186 18.10 2.74 25.19
CA GLY A 186 19.09 3.40 24.34
C GLY A 186 19.26 2.73 22.97
N ASP A 187 18.31 1.89 22.55
CA ASP A 187 18.36 1.19 21.26
C ASP A 187 17.70 1.99 20.13
N LEU A 188 16.85 2.96 20.46
CA LEU A 188 16.10 3.79 19.51
C LEU A 188 16.05 5.27 19.96
N SER A 189 16.16 6.19 19.01
CA SER A 189 15.98 7.64 19.24
C SER A 189 14.98 8.23 18.24
N PHE A 190 14.17 9.16 18.73
CA PHE A 190 13.16 9.92 18.00
C PHE A 190 13.58 11.37 17.73
N LYS A 191 14.83 11.75 18.05
CA LYS A 191 15.35 13.10 17.87
C LYS A 191 15.17 13.65 16.45
N TYR A 192 15.35 12.80 15.44
CA TYR A 192 15.18 13.15 14.02
C TYR A 192 13.95 12.47 13.40
N VAL A 193 12.90 12.29 14.19
CA VAL A 193 11.59 11.79 13.75
C VAL A 193 10.57 12.92 13.77
N LYS A 194 9.77 13.03 12.71
CA LYS A 194 8.57 13.88 12.65
C LYS A 194 7.33 13.01 12.66
N THR A 195 6.37 13.29 13.53
CA THR A 195 5.13 12.52 13.63
C THR A 195 3.94 13.32 13.12
N PHE A 196 3.00 12.62 12.49
CA PHE A 196 1.74 13.16 12.01
C PHE A 196 0.61 12.24 12.47
N ASN A 197 -0.21 12.69 13.42
CA ASN A 197 -1.36 11.92 13.86
C ASN A 197 -2.50 11.98 12.85
N MET A 198 -3.31 10.92 12.83
CA MET A 198 -4.42 10.77 11.89
C MET A 198 -5.53 11.79 12.10
N ASP A 199 -5.86 12.12 13.35
CA ASP A 199 -7.11 12.79 13.68
C ASP A 199 -7.06 13.53 15.03
N GLU A 200 -8.06 14.39 15.24
CA GLU A 200 -8.40 15.02 16.53
C GLU A 200 -9.88 15.43 16.54
N TYR A 201 -10.52 15.40 17.72
CA TYR A 201 -11.89 15.87 17.89
C TYR A 201 -12.03 17.38 17.73
N VAL A 202 -13.10 17.82 17.07
CA VAL A 202 -13.44 19.23 16.94
C VAL A 202 -14.12 19.74 18.22
N GLY A 203 -13.68 20.90 18.71
CA GLY A 203 -14.28 21.58 19.86
C GLY A 203 -13.96 20.98 21.23
N LEU A 204 -13.11 19.94 21.28
CA LEU A 204 -12.65 19.36 22.54
C LEU A 204 -11.39 20.10 23.02
N PRO A 205 -11.31 20.59 24.27
CA PRO A 205 -10.12 21.28 24.75
C PRO A 205 -8.85 20.44 24.59
N ARG A 206 -7.76 21.06 24.14
CA ARG A 206 -6.49 20.37 23.87
C ARG A 206 -5.92 19.62 25.07
N ASN A 207 -6.21 20.09 26.28
CA ASN A 207 -5.79 19.47 27.54
C ASN A 207 -6.85 18.53 28.14
N HIS A 208 -7.99 18.34 27.48
CA HIS A 208 -8.99 17.37 27.90
C HIS A 208 -8.37 15.97 27.92
N PRO A 209 -8.62 15.13 28.94
CA PRO A 209 -7.98 13.82 29.06
C PRO A 209 -8.21 12.91 27.83
N GLU A 210 -9.39 13.01 27.23
CA GLU A 210 -9.79 12.23 26.05
C GLU A 210 -9.45 12.89 24.70
N SER A 211 -8.80 14.06 24.69
CA SER A 211 -8.27 14.60 23.43
C SER A 211 -7.12 13.72 22.92
N TYR A 212 -6.94 13.67 21.60
CA TYR A 212 -5.84 12.91 21.01
C TYR A 212 -4.49 13.59 21.25
N HIS A 213 -4.45 14.90 21.46
CA HIS A 213 -3.30 15.62 22.04
C HIS A 213 -2.90 15.04 23.41
N SER A 214 -3.84 14.94 24.36
CA SER A 214 -3.57 14.34 25.67
C SER A 214 -3.22 12.86 25.58
N TYR A 215 -3.91 12.09 24.74
CA TYR A 215 -3.62 10.68 24.53
C TYR A 215 -2.16 10.48 24.09
N MET A 216 -1.73 11.19 23.04
CA MET A 216 -0.39 11.03 22.48
C MET A 216 0.69 11.52 23.42
N TRP A 217 0.45 12.65 24.10
CA TRP A 217 1.35 13.15 25.12
C TRP A 217 1.54 12.16 26.26
N ASN A 218 0.44 11.65 26.81
CA ASN A 218 0.47 10.79 28.00
C ASN A 218 0.96 9.37 27.73
N ASN A 219 0.67 8.82 26.56
CA ASN A 219 0.98 7.43 26.24
C ASN A 219 2.26 7.27 25.42
N PHE A 220 2.80 8.33 24.81
CA PHE A 220 3.98 8.23 23.96
C PHE A 220 4.95 9.40 24.08
N PHE A 221 4.58 10.60 23.64
CA PHE A 221 5.54 11.68 23.39
C PHE A 221 6.33 12.14 24.61
N LYS A 222 5.74 12.18 25.81
CA LYS A 222 6.47 12.59 27.03
C LYS A 222 7.50 11.58 27.53
N HIS A 223 7.53 10.37 26.95
CA HIS A 223 8.39 9.26 27.38
C HIS A 223 9.55 8.99 26.43
N ILE A 224 9.69 9.80 25.36
CA ILE A 224 10.71 9.67 24.32
C ILE A 224 11.42 11.02 24.07
N ASP A 225 12.52 11.01 23.32
CA ASP A 225 13.34 12.18 23.00
C ASP A 225 12.91 12.93 21.72
N ILE A 226 11.62 12.85 21.35
CA ILE A 226 11.09 13.62 20.21
C ILE A 226 11.05 15.11 20.54
N ASP A 227 11.46 15.96 19.59
CA ASP A 227 11.23 17.40 19.69
C ASP A 227 9.73 17.69 19.56
N PRO A 228 9.08 18.39 20.52
CA PRO A 228 7.67 18.74 20.44
C PRO A 228 7.27 19.48 19.15
N ASN A 229 8.18 20.25 18.53
CA ASN A 229 7.91 20.93 17.26
C ASN A 229 7.81 19.97 16.06
N ASN A 230 8.32 18.75 16.21
CA ASN A 230 8.23 17.68 15.23
C ASN A 230 7.04 16.74 15.48
N ALA A 231 6.20 17.01 16.50
CA ALA A 231 4.99 16.25 16.80
C ALA A 231 3.74 16.99 16.31
N HIS A 232 3.18 16.57 15.18
CA HIS A 232 2.07 17.24 14.53
C HIS A 232 0.75 16.48 14.75
N ILE A 233 -0.22 17.16 15.35
CA ILE A 233 -1.61 16.70 15.53
C ILE A 233 -2.51 17.85 15.07
N LEU A 234 -3.60 17.52 14.38
CA LEU A 234 -4.61 18.49 13.92
C LEU A 234 -5.14 19.34 15.10
N ASP A 235 -5.36 20.63 14.86
CA ASP A 235 -6.01 21.50 15.83
C ASP A 235 -7.53 21.52 15.64
N GLY A 236 -8.23 20.65 16.39
CA GLY A 236 -9.70 20.60 16.41
C GLY A 236 -10.38 21.86 16.97
N ASN A 237 -9.64 22.84 17.51
CA ASN A 237 -10.17 24.11 18.00
C ASN A 237 -9.77 25.31 17.11
N ALA A 238 -9.20 25.06 15.93
CA ALA A 238 -8.88 26.11 14.97
C ALA A 238 -10.16 26.88 14.55
N THR A 239 -10.03 28.20 14.35
CA THR A 239 -11.16 29.04 13.93
C THR A 239 -11.67 28.68 12.54
N ASP A 240 -10.75 28.36 11.61
CA ASP A 240 -11.07 27.83 10.29
C ASP A 240 -10.53 26.40 10.20
N LEU A 241 -11.45 25.45 10.36
CA LEU A 241 -11.14 24.02 10.36
C LEU A 241 -10.63 23.52 9.01
N GLN A 242 -11.12 24.07 7.89
CA GLN A 242 -10.67 23.65 6.57
C GLN A 242 -9.25 24.18 6.30
N ALA A 243 -8.96 25.42 6.70
CA ALA A 243 -7.61 25.96 6.60
C ALA A 243 -6.60 25.17 7.45
N GLU A 244 -6.99 24.66 8.63
CA GLU A 244 -6.15 23.76 9.43
C GLU A 244 -5.90 22.43 8.70
N CYS A 245 -6.91 21.83 8.08
CA CYS A 245 -6.74 20.62 7.26
C CYS A 245 -5.77 20.84 6.09
N ASP A 246 -5.92 21.95 5.37
CA ASP A 246 -5.05 22.30 4.23
C ASP A 246 -3.61 22.59 4.70
N ALA A 247 -3.46 23.25 5.84
CA ALA A 247 -2.16 23.49 6.47
C ALA A 247 -1.49 22.19 6.90
N PHE A 248 -2.25 21.21 7.39
CA PHE A 248 -1.73 19.90 7.78
C PHE A 248 -1.19 19.12 6.57
N GLU A 249 -1.93 19.10 5.46
CA GLU A 249 -1.47 18.51 4.19
C GLU A 249 -0.21 19.19 3.66
N LYS A 250 -0.14 20.52 3.77
CA LYS A 250 1.06 21.29 3.42
C LYS A 250 2.25 20.91 4.28
N LYS A 251 2.09 20.78 5.61
CA LYS A 251 3.16 20.35 6.53
C LYS A 251 3.68 18.95 6.18
N ILE A 252 2.80 18.01 5.84
CA ILE A 252 3.19 16.65 5.38
C ILE A 252 4.04 16.76 4.10
N LYS A 253 3.59 17.57 3.14
CA LYS A 253 4.31 17.77 1.86
C LYS A 253 5.68 18.43 2.07
N GLU A 254 5.76 19.44 2.92
CA GLU A 254 7.01 20.14 3.28
C GLU A 254 7.99 19.23 4.03
N ALA A 255 7.49 18.24 4.77
CA ALA A 255 8.30 17.20 5.39
C ALA A 255 8.79 16.13 4.39
N GLY A 256 8.35 16.18 3.12
CA GLY A 256 8.73 15.23 2.07
C GLY A 256 7.80 14.03 1.93
N GLY A 257 6.58 14.11 2.46
CA GLY A 257 5.62 12.99 2.54
C GLY A 257 5.79 12.18 3.84
N ILE A 258 5.12 11.03 3.91
CA ILE A 258 5.21 10.10 5.06
C ILE A 258 6.01 8.85 4.66
N ASP A 259 7.04 8.50 5.42
CA ASP A 259 7.88 7.32 5.18
C ASP A 259 7.18 6.03 5.62
N LEU A 260 6.52 6.06 6.77
CA LEU A 260 5.72 4.97 7.30
C LEU A 260 4.46 5.53 7.96
N PHE A 261 3.29 5.11 7.51
CA PHE A 261 2.02 5.44 8.14
C PHE A 261 1.51 4.24 8.92
N VAL A 262 1.45 4.35 10.24
CA VAL A 262 0.86 3.33 11.11
C VAL A 262 -0.60 3.66 11.35
N GLY A 263 -1.47 2.68 11.17
CA GLY A 263 -2.92 2.80 11.33
C GLY A 263 -3.50 1.62 12.09
N GLY A 264 -4.78 1.75 12.46
CA GLY A 264 -5.63 0.66 12.89
C GLY A 264 -6.85 0.55 12.00
N ILE A 265 -7.70 -0.44 12.27
CA ILE A 265 -8.99 -0.63 11.60
C ILE A 265 -10.14 -0.55 12.60
N GLY A 266 -11.20 0.19 12.27
CA GLY A 266 -12.48 0.14 12.99
C GLY A 266 -13.23 -1.18 12.78
N PRO A 267 -14.22 -1.53 13.63
CA PRO A 267 -15.06 -2.72 13.40
C PRO A 267 -15.90 -2.65 12.11
N ASP A 268 -16.11 -1.44 11.59
CA ASP A 268 -16.75 -1.08 10.31
C ASP A 268 -15.74 -0.93 9.14
N GLY A 269 -14.45 -1.23 9.37
CA GLY A 269 -13.41 -1.12 8.36
C GLY A 269 -12.84 0.28 8.11
N HIS A 270 -13.11 1.27 8.98
CA HIS A 270 -12.54 2.61 8.80
C HIS A 270 -11.04 2.67 9.10
N ILE A 271 -10.33 3.55 8.39
CA ILE A 271 -9.00 4.07 8.75
C ILE A 271 -9.14 5.51 9.23
N ALA A 272 -8.58 5.85 10.41
CA ALA A 272 -8.86 7.14 11.06
C ALA A 272 -10.38 7.37 11.19
N PHE A 273 -10.87 8.61 11.15
CA PHE A 273 -12.30 8.87 10.96
C PHE A 273 -12.77 8.78 9.49
N ASN A 274 -12.15 8.00 8.61
CA ASN A 274 -12.68 7.75 7.26
C ASN A 274 -13.75 6.66 7.29
N GLU A 275 -14.90 7.05 7.81
CA GLU A 275 -16.07 6.20 8.00
C GLU A 275 -16.66 5.66 6.69
N PRO A 276 -17.49 4.60 6.74
CA PRO A 276 -18.14 4.03 5.58
C PRO A 276 -18.83 5.07 4.69
N GLY A 277 -18.54 5.01 3.39
CA GLY A 277 -18.99 5.99 2.39
C GLY A 277 -18.00 7.12 2.12
N SER A 278 -16.89 7.21 2.88
CA SER A 278 -15.83 8.18 2.61
C SER A 278 -15.13 7.91 1.27
N SER A 279 -14.82 8.97 0.51
CA SER A 279 -14.06 8.84 -0.74
C SER A 279 -12.71 8.16 -0.49
N LEU A 280 -12.37 7.17 -1.32
CA LEU A 280 -11.09 6.44 -1.25
C LEU A 280 -9.88 7.30 -1.66
N VAL A 281 -10.12 8.47 -2.27
CA VAL A 281 -9.10 9.46 -2.62
C VAL A 281 -9.25 10.75 -1.82
N SER A 282 -9.96 10.69 -0.69
CA SER A 282 -10.18 11.85 0.18
C SER A 282 -8.86 12.42 0.72
N ARG A 283 -8.88 13.71 1.03
CA ARG A 283 -7.82 14.44 1.74
C ARG A 283 -8.21 14.73 3.18
N THR A 284 -7.29 15.32 3.94
CA THR A 284 -7.56 15.83 5.29
C THR A 284 -8.77 16.76 5.28
N ARG A 285 -9.74 16.53 6.16
CA ARG A 285 -11.02 17.25 6.19
C ARG A 285 -11.72 17.15 7.54
N VAL A 286 -12.73 18.00 7.72
CA VAL A 286 -13.74 17.82 8.76
C VAL A 286 -14.62 16.62 8.43
N LYS A 287 -14.90 15.80 9.44
CA LYS A 287 -15.82 14.66 9.33
C LYS A 287 -16.77 14.64 10.52
N THR A 288 -18.07 14.52 10.24
CA THR A 288 -19.10 14.21 11.23
C THR A 288 -19.04 12.72 11.56
N LEU A 289 -18.94 12.39 12.85
CA LEU A 289 -18.88 11.01 13.34
C LEU A 289 -20.23 10.31 13.14
N ALA A 290 -20.25 9.07 12.64
CA ALA A 290 -21.45 8.26 12.64
C ALA A 290 -21.79 7.74 14.03
N MET A 291 -23.03 7.27 14.15
CA MET A 291 -23.58 6.78 15.41
C MET A 291 -22.76 5.64 16.01
N ASP A 292 -22.24 4.72 15.20
CA ASP A 292 -21.42 3.60 15.67
C ASP A 292 -20.11 4.08 16.34
N THR A 293 -19.48 5.11 15.78
CA THR A 293 -18.29 5.74 16.37
C THR A 293 -18.62 6.45 17.67
N ILE A 294 -19.74 7.17 17.72
CA ILE A 294 -20.22 7.85 18.94
C ILE A 294 -20.48 6.81 20.05
N LEU A 295 -21.18 5.71 19.73
CA LEU A 295 -21.44 4.61 20.66
C LEU A 295 -20.15 3.94 21.16
N ALA A 296 -19.19 3.68 20.26
CA ALA A 296 -17.92 3.05 20.61
C ALA A 296 -17.05 3.94 21.52
N ASN A 297 -17.13 5.26 21.33
CA ASN A 297 -16.33 6.23 22.06
C ASN A 297 -17.01 6.76 23.33
N ALA A 298 -18.32 6.58 23.49
CA ALA A 298 -19.08 7.00 24.68
C ALA A 298 -18.46 6.52 26.00
N LYS A 299 -17.84 5.33 26.01
CA LYS A 299 -17.14 4.78 27.18
C LYS A 299 -16.01 5.68 27.71
N TYR A 300 -15.46 6.54 26.87
CA TYR A 300 -14.43 7.52 27.24
C TYR A 300 -15.03 8.83 27.79
N PHE A 301 -16.33 9.07 27.53
CA PHE A 301 -17.05 10.28 27.93
C PHE A 301 -18.15 9.95 28.97
N ASP A 302 -17.78 9.24 30.04
CA ASP A 302 -18.68 8.82 31.12
C ASP A 302 -19.88 7.93 30.69
N GLY A 303 -19.82 7.34 29.50
CA GLY A 303 -20.95 6.61 28.90
C GLY A 303 -22.05 7.51 28.33
N ASP A 304 -21.84 8.83 28.29
CA ASP A 304 -22.83 9.80 27.82
C ASP A 304 -22.57 10.18 26.35
N LEU A 305 -23.49 9.79 25.48
CA LEU A 305 -23.41 10.05 24.03
C LEU A 305 -23.41 11.55 23.71
N SER A 306 -24.04 12.38 24.55
CA SER A 306 -24.12 13.83 24.32
C SER A 306 -22.79 14.56 24.56
N LYS A 307 -21.88 13.94 25.31
CA LYS A 307 -20.54 14.47 25.58
C LYS A 307 -19.51 14.11 24.52
N VAL A 308 -19.83 13.15 23.64
CA VAL A 308 -18.92 12.76 22.55
C VAL A 308 -18.94 13.87 21.50
N PRO A 309 -17.78 14.41 21.09
CA PRO A 309 -17.71 15.39 20.01
C PRO A 309 -18.37 14.85 18.74
N THR A 310 -19.18 15.68 18.08
CA THR A 310 -19.94 15.28 16.88
C THR A 310 -19.11 15.30 15.60
N MET A 311 -17.97 15.99 15.63
CA MET A 311 -17.07 16.15 14.49
C MET A 311 -15.62 15.92 14.90
N ALA A 312 -14.80 15.54 13.92
CA ALA A 312 -13.36 15.41 14.04
C ALA A 312 -12.67 15.98 12.79
N LEU A 313 -11.43 16.41 12.94
CA LEU A 313 -10.51 16.57 11.83
C LEU A 313 -9.80 15.24 11.62
N THR A 314 -9.67 14.82 10.37
CA THR A 314 -9.06 13.52 10.04
C THR A 314 -8.32 13.61 8.73
N VAL A 315 -7.17 12.93 8.64
CA VAL A 315 -6.48 12.68 7.38
C VAL A 315 -7.38 11.88 6.43
N GLY A 316 -7.24 12.11 5.13
CA GLY A 316 -8.01 11.37 4.15
C GLY A 316 -7.44 9.99 3.85
N VAL A 317 -8.24 9.12 3.21
CA VAL A 317 -7.74 7.84 2.71
C VAL A 317 -6.61 8.06 1.71
N GLY A 318 -6.73 9.05 0.83
CA GLY A 318 -5.68 9.46 -0.11
C GLY A 318 -4.43 9.97 0.60
N THR A 319 -4.58 10.70 1.71
CA THR A 319 -3.46 11.18 2.53
C THR A 319 -2.63 10.02 3.09
N VAL A 320 -3.29 8.95 3.56
CA VAL A 320 -2.60 7.74 4.05
C VAL A 320 -2.00 6.93 2.89
N MET A 321 -2.70 6.85 1.75
CA MET A 321 -2.23 6.18 0.52
C MET A 321 -1.00 6.85 -0.11
N ASP A 322 -0.75 8.14 0.16
CA ASP A 322 0.45 8.85 -0.30
C ASP A 322 1.73 8.46 0.47
N ALA A 323 1.61 7.72 1.59
CA ALA A 323 2.76 7.25 2.34
C ALA A 323 3.61 6.29 1.51
N ARG A 324 4.92 6.23 1.76
CA ARG A 324 5.81 5.26 1.09
C ARG A 324 5.55 3.83 1.56
N GLU A 325 5.04 3.69 2.78
CA GLU A 325 4.72 2.43 3.41
C GLU A 325 3.54 2.62 4.39
N VAL A 326 2.61 1.67 4.41
CA VAL A 326 1.48 1.67 5.34
C VAL A 326 1.53 0.40 6.19
N MET A 327 1.40 0.53 7.50
CA MET A 327 1.27 -0.59 8.44
C MET A 327 -0.07 -0.49 9.17
N ILE A 328 -0.91 -1.50 9.06
CA ILE A 328 -2.19 -1.57 9.77
C ILE A 328 -2.11 -2.64 10.86
N LEU A 329 -2.26 -2.23 12.13
CA LEU A 329 -2.30 -3.11 13.28
C LEU A 329 -3.74 -3.48 13.64
N ILE A 330 -4.04 -4.78 13.75
CA ILE A 330 -5.41 -5.30 13.90
C ILE A 330 -5.43 -6.41 14.94
N THR A 331 -6.11 -6.21 16.06
CA THR A 331 -6.11 -7.19 17.16
C THR A 331 -7.51 -7.43 17.72
N GLY A 332 -7.82 -8.70 17.96
CA GLY A 332 -9.04 -9.17 18.60
C GLY A 332 -10.19 -9.52 17.64
N ALA A 333 -11.03 -10.46 18.08
CA ALA A 333 -12.12 -11.05 17.28
C ALA A 333 -13.13 -10.03 16.75
N HIS A 334 -13.37 -8.96 17.51
CA HIS A 334 -14.27 -7.86 17.14
C HIS A 334 -13.81 -7.08 15.88
N LYS A 335 -12.62 -7.34 15.34
CA LYS A 335 -12.10 -6.77 14.09
C LYS A 335 -12.01 -7.78 12.94
N ALA A 336 -12.33 -9.06 13.18
CA ALA A 336 -12.11 -10.12 12.20
C ALA A 336 -12.93 -9.91 10.92
N PHE A 337 -14.18 -9.50 11.05
CA PHE A 337 -15.05 -9.21 9.91
C PHE A 337 -14.53 -8.04 9.06
N ALA A 338 -14.05 -6.97 9.72
CA ALA A 338 -13.46 -5.83 9.03
C ALA A 338 -12.18 -6.21 8.28
N LEU A 339 -11.33 -7.07 8.87
CA LEU A 339 -10.14 -7.59 8.19
C LEU A 339 -10.54 -8.41 6.95
N TYR A 340 -11.50 -9.32 7.08
CA TYR A 340 -12.04 -10.08 5.94
C TYR A 340 -12.50 -9.17 4.80
N LYS A 341 -13.29 -8.14 5.11
CA LYS A 341 -13.74 -7.13 4.13
C LYS A 341 -12.60 -6.35 3.50
N ALA A 342 -11.57 -6.04 4.28
CA ALA A 342 -10.43 -5.26 3.82
C ALA A 342 -9.50 -6.03 2.86
N ILE A 343 -9.33 -7.35 3.04
CA ILE A 343 -8.29 -8.11 2.31
C ILE A 343 -8.80 -9.27 1.43
N GLU A 344 -10.01 -9.78 1.64
CA GLU A 344 -10.57 -10.87 0.81
C GLU A 344 -11.69 -10.41 -0.14
N GLU A 345 -12.40 -9.34 0.20
CA GLU A 345 -13.34 -8.69 -0.72
C GLU A 345 -12.65 -7.63 -1.58
N GLY A 346 -13.39 -7.05 -2.52
CA GLY A 346 -12.87 -6.00 -3.41
C GLY A 346 -12.79 -4.64 -2.74
N VAL A 347 -12.02 -3.74 -3.36
CA VAL A 347 -11.93 -2.32 -2.99
C VAL A 347 -13.32 -1.68 -2.93
N ASN A 348 -13.68 -1.15 -1.76
CA ASN A 348 -15.03 -0.62 -1.48
C ASN A 348 -14.97 0.51 -0.46
N HIS A 349 -15.59 1.66 -0.77
CA HIS A 349 -15.66 2.82 0.12
C HIS A 349 -16.47 2.61 1.41
N MET A 350 -17.22 1.51 1.52
CA MET A 350 -17.86 1.10 2.76
C MET A 350 -16.88 0.46 3.76
N TRP A 351 -15.70 0.04 3.30
CA TRP A 351 -14.64 -0.59 4.10
C TRP A 351 -13.32 0.07 3.71
N THR A 352 -13.06 1.29 4.20
CA THR A 352 -12.05 2.18 3.61
C THR A 352 -10.62 1.65 3.66
N VAL A 353 -10.30 0.76 4.61
CA VAL A 353 -9.01 0.03 4.63
C VAL A 353 -8.80 -0.86 3.39
N SER A 354 -9.86 -1.28 2.69
CA SER A 354 -9.74 -2.02 1.42
C SER A 354 -9.02 -1.21 0.31
N ALA A 355 -8.94 0.12 0.43
CA ALA A 355 -8.16 0.96 -0.49
C ALA A 355 -6.68 0.54 -0.54
N PHE A 356 -6.14 0.03 0.56
CA PHE A 356 -4.73 -0.38 0.63
C PHE A 356 -4.40 -1.62 -0.21
N GLN A 357 -5.39 -2.32 -0.78
CA GLN A 357 -5.15 -3.31 -1.83
C GLN A 357 -4.47 -2.70 -3.07
N GLN A 358 -4.64 -1.39 -3.29
CA GLN A 358 -4.02 -0.65 -4.39
C GLN A 358 -2.74 0.07 -3.97
N HIS A 359 -2.35 0.01 -2.70
CA HIS A 359 -1.15 0.66 -2.19
C HIS A 359 0.09 -0.20 -2.49
N PRO A 360 1.21 0.39 -2.97
CA PRO A 360 2.37 -0.39 -3.41
C PRO A 360 3.05 -1.19 -2.29
N ARG A 361 2.88 -0.76 -1.04
CA ARG A 361 3.60 -1.33 0.10
C ARG A 361 2.80 -1.24 1.39
N THR A 362 1.86 -2.17 1.56
CA THR A 362 1.08 -2.31 2.79
C THR A 362 1.41 -3.59 3.53
N ILE A 363 1.53 -3.47 4.86
CA ILE A 363 1.66 -4.57 5.78
C ILE A 363 0.53 -4.55 6.81
N PHE A 364 -0.18 -5.66 6.91
CA PHE A 364 -1.16 -5.92 7.96
C PHE A 364 -0.50 -6.77 9.02
N VAL A 365 -0.55 -6.32 10.27
CA VAL A 365 -0.04 -7.04 11.44
C VAL A 365 -1.23 -7.37 12.31
N CYS A 366 -1.50 -8.65 12.54
CA CYS A 366 -2.65 -9.07 13.30
C CYS A 366 -2.37 -10.21 14.27
N ASP A 367 -3.24 -10.35 15.27
CA ASP A 367 -3.29 -11.54 16.12
C ASP A 367 -4.18 -12.64 15.48
N GLU A 368 -4.13 -13.85 16.03
CA GLU A 368 -4.96 -14.98 15.55
C GLU A 368 -6.46 -14.64 15.59
N ASP A 369 -6.92 -13.99 16.65
CA ASP A 369 -8.34 -13.64 16.84
C ASP A 369 -8.87 -12.71 15.74
N ALA A 370 -8.05 -11.81 15.21
CA ALA A 370 -8.44 -10.97 14.06
C ALA A 370 -8.58 -11.78 12.76
N THR A 371 -8.12 -13.04 12.70
CA THR A 371 -8.18 -13.86 11.48
C THR A 371 -9.40 -14.79 11.39
N LEU A 372 -10.29 -14.77 12.38
CA LEU A 372 -11.41 -15.73 12.51
C LEU A 372 -12.35 -15.78 11.30
N GLU A 373 -12.54 -14.67 10.59
CA GLU A 373 -13.40 -14.57 9.41
C GLU A 373 -12.65 -14.79 8.08
N LEU A 374 -11.32 -15.00 8.13
CA LEU A 374 -10.53 -15.25 6.93
C LEU A 374 -10.64 -16.69 6.47
N ARG A 375 -10.48 -16.92 5.17
CA ARG A 375 -10.39 -18.29 4.64
C ARG A 375 -9.14 -18.96 5.16
N VAL A 376 -9.28 -20.23 5.54
CA VAL A 376 -8.15 -21.10 5.94
C VAL A 376 -6.99 -21.06 4.92
N LYS A 377 -7.31 -20.97 3.61
CA LYS A 377 -6.31 -20.88 2.55
C LYS A 377 -5.47 -19.59 2.65
N THR A 378 -6.11 -18.46 2.93
CA THR A 378 -5.45 -17.15 3.11
C THR A 378 -4.52 -17.19 4.31
N VAL A 379 -5.02 -17.65 5.45
CA VAL A 379 -4.23 -17.80 6.69
C VAL A 379 -3.04 -18.73 6.48
N LYS A 380 -3.25 -19.91 5.88
CA LYS A 380 -2.17 -20.87 5.60
C LYS A 380 -1.09 -20.30 4.69
N TYR A 381 -1.48 -19.55 3.66
CA TYR A 381 -0.53 -18.90 2.75
C TYR A 381 0.39 -17.93 3.52
N PHE A 382 -0.19 -17.01 4.29
CA PHE A 382 0.59 -15.99 4.99
C PHE A 382 1.36 -16.53 6.20
N LYS A 383 0.82 -17.53 6.92
CA LYS A 383 1.60 -18.28 7.93
C LYS A 383 2.83 -18.96 7.30
N GLY A 384 2.68 -19.52 6.10
CA GLY A 384 3.79 -20.09 5.33
C GLY A 384 4.90 -19.07 5.01
N LEU A 385 4.58 -17.77 4.95
CA LEU A 385 5.52 -16.68 4.68
C LEU A 385 6.12 -16.04 5.94
N MET A 386 5.72 -16.46 7.15
CA MET A 386 6.19 -15.84 8.40
C MET A 386 7.71 -15.89 8.58
N HIS A 387 8.36 -16.97 8.13
CA HIS A 387 9.83 -17.06 8.14
C HIS A 387 10.52 -16.02 7.24
N VAL A 388 9.83 -15.52 6.19
CA VAL A 388 10.31 -14.42 5.35
C VAL A 388 9.98 -13.08 6.00
N HIS A 389 8.74 -12.91 6.50
CA HIS A 389 8.31 -11.66 7.12
C HIS A 389 9.06 -11.36 8.43
N ASN A 390 9.43 -12.38 9.20
CA ASN A 390 10.21 -12.18 10.43
C ASN A 390 11.62 -11.65 10.17
N LYS A 391 12.18 -11.80 8.96
CA LYS A 391 13.44 -11.14 8.58
C LYS A 391 13.37 -9.60 8.56
N LEU A 392 12.17 -9.05 8.64
CA LEU A 392 11.95 -7.60 8.75
C LEU A 392 12.19 -7.08 10.18
N VAL A 393 12.09 -7.96 11.17
CA VAL A 393 12.19 -7.66 12.60
C VAL A 393 13.31 -8.44 13.30
N ASP A 394 13.94 -9.37 12.59
CA ASP A 394 15.07 -10.19 13.04
C ASP A 394 16.18 -10.22 11.95
N PRO A 395 17.38 -9.69 12.21
CA PRO A 395 17.81 -9.10 13.49
C PRO A 395 17.05 -7.81 13.82
N LEU A 396 16.86 -7.58 15.12
CA LEU A 396 16.44 -6.28 15.65
C LEU A 396 17.68 -5.40 15.73
N TYR A 397 17.70 -4.30 14.98
CA TYR A 397 18.81 -3.36 15.00
C TYR A 397 18.75 -2.49 16.26
N SER A 398 19.93 -2.03 16.71
CA SER A 398 20.07 -1.06 17.80
C SER A 398 20.93 0.11 17.33
N MET A 399 20.59 1.33 17.73
CA MET A 399 21.42 2.50 17.45
C MET A 399 22.77 2.46 18.17
N LYS A 400 22.94 1.59 19.18
CA LYS A 400 24.21 1.38 19.89
C LYS A 400 25.28 0.74 19.01
N GLU A 401 24.89 -0.03 18.00
CA GLU A 401 25.81 -0.71 17.09
C GLU A 401 26.25 0.19 15.93
N ALA A 402 25.61 1.35 15.76
CA ALA A 402 25.90 2.32 14.70
C ALA A 402 26.86 3.44 15.12
N ASN A 403 27.20 3.52 16.41
CA ASN A 403 28.21 4.41 17.01
C ASN A 403 29.42 3.58 17.44
#